data_AF-A0A9D1SX68-F1
#
_entry.id   AF-A0A9D1SX68-F1
#
_cell.length_a   1.000
_cell.length_b   1.000
_cell.length_c   1.000
_cell.angle_alpha   90.00
_cell.angle_beta   90.00
_cell.angle_gamma   90.00
#
_symmetry.space_group_name_H-M   'P 1'
#
loop_
_entity.id
_entity.type
_entity.pdbx_description
1 polymer ?
#
loop_
_entity_poly.entity_id
_entity_poly.type
_entity_poly.pdbx_seq_one_letter_code
_entity_poly.pdbx_strand_id
1 'polypeptide(L)'
;MKRISKLFVLVLIVALSVLALTACGNPKDPVQRTEEDFVEFGMFPQELVSDSALRTKLTAYVTTLANNAADYLTFTYEGTNYVRIKGVDQGETYKFSSGEVIKEQYYFFKMLPIRWAILAETDTEYLLLSDRLLDVQRYVSTEFIEENTAAASAWETSDIRKYLNGEFIATAFSAEEQARLMTTQVVNDQTTTSHHIEKTATTNDKVFLLSEFDLINNDYGFGTVAHKADINRTALTTDFARARGAYYSDAEGYVGAGYYWTRSPNIYGNYASVVDYNGSAIYGMQCDASHACIRPVIRIAK
;
A
#
# COMPACT_ATOMS: atom_id res chain seq x y z
N MET A 1 43.65 -48.10 -2.78
CA MET A 1 43.72 -46.68 -3.17
C MET A 1 42.45 -46.32 -3.94
N LYS A 2 41.74 -45.29 -3.46
CA LYS A 2 40.57 -44.58 -4.03
C LYS A 2 39.26 -45.35 -4.25
N ARG A 3 38.41 -45.31 -3.21
CA ARG A 3 36.94 -45.28 -3.31
C ARG A 3 36.52 -43.99 -4.00
N ILE A 4 35.68 -44.06 -5.03
CA ILE A 4 34.94 -42.91 -5.57
C ILE A 4 33.50 -43.09 -5.12
N SER A 5 33.12 -42.38 -4.06
CA SER A 5 31.74 -42.21 -3.62
C SER A 5 31.01 -41.31 -4.62
N LYS A 6 30.05 -41.87 -5.36
CA LYS A 6 29.05 -41.06 -6.08
C LYS A 6 28.15 -40.41 -5.04
N LEU A 7 28.38 -39.13 -4.82
CA LEU A 7 27.53 -38.22 -4.06
C LEU A 7 26.20 -38.11 -4.81
N PHE A 8 25.14 -38.74 -4.27
CA PHE A 8 23.78 -38.47 -4.69
C PHE A 8 23.44 -37.04 -4.24
N VAL A 9 23.40 -36.11 -5.18
CA VAL A 9 22.82 -34.79 -4.96
C VAL A 9 21.31 -35.00 -4.83
N LEU A 10 20.84 -34.92 -3.59
CA LEU A 10 19.42 -34.83 -3.27
C LEU A 10 18.94 -33.46 -3.78
N VAL A 11 18.27 -33.45 -4.94
CA VAL A 11 17.53 -32.28 -5.40
C VAL A 11 16.33 -32.14 -4.46
N LEU A 12 16.50 -31.32 -3.43
CA LEU A 12 15.42 -30.89 -2.56
C LEU A 12 14.54 -29.96 -3.41
N ILE A 13 13.49 -30.50 -3.99
CA ILE A 13 12.36 -29.71 -4.47
C ILE A 13 11.77 -29.08 -3.20
N VAL A 14 12.20 -27.85 -2.90
CA VAL A 14 11.54 -27.03 -1.88
C VAL A 14 10.17 -26.73 -2.47
N ALA A 15 9.17 -27.47 -1.98
CA ALA A 15 7.78 -27.14 -2.20
C ALA A 15 7.58 -25.71 -1.68
N LEU A 16 7.35 -24.80 -2.63
CA LEU A 16 6.81 -23.47 -2.39
C LEU A 16 5.59 -23.68 -1.49
N SER A 17 5.65 -23.28 -0.22
CA SER A 17 4.45 -23.19 0.61
C SER A 17 3.68 -21.94 0.20
N VAL A 18 3.22 -21.93 -1.05
CA VAL A 18 2.01 -21.22 -1.41
C VAL A 18 0.92 -22.12 -0.85
N LEU A 19 0.11 -21.62 0.09
CA LEU A 19 -1.16 -22.26 0.37
C LEU A 19 -1.83 -22.44 -1.01
N ALA A 20 -1.91 -23.68 -1.48
CA ALA A 20 -2.76 -24.01 -2.60
C ALA A 20 -4.20 -23.85 -2.09
N LEU A 21 -4.67 -22.60 -2.07
CA LEU A 21 -6.09 -22.32 -2.08
C LEU A 21 -6.59 -22.97 -3.37
N THR A 22 -7.53 -23.90 -3.26
CA THR A 22 -8.28 -24.38 -4.41
C THR A 22 -9.09 -23.19 -4.92
N ALA A 23 -8.48 -22.41 -5.81
CA ALA A 23 -9.02 -21.14 -6.26
C ALA A 23 -10.25 -21.38 -7.14
N CYS A 24 -11.34 -20.68 -6.84
CA CYS A 24 -12.42 -20.51 -7.80
C CYS A 24 -11.92 -19.53 -8.86
N GLY A 25 -11.26 -20.06 -9.90
CA GLY A 25 -10.67 -19.28 -10.98
C GLY A 25 -9.37 -18.56 -10.59
N ASN A 26 -8.40 -18.54 -11.51
CA ASN A 26 -7.27 -17.63 -11.37
C ASN A 26 -7.79 -16.18 -11.49
N PRO A 27 -7.23 -15.20 -10.76
CA PRO A 27 -7.62 -13.81 -10.94
C PRO A 27 -7.41 -13.38 -12.39
N LYS A 28 -8.29 -12.52 -12.88
CA LYS A 28 -8.16 -11.94 -14.21
C LYS A 28 -6.95 -11.01 -14.26
N ASP A 29 -6.31 -10.99 -15.42
CA ASP A 29 -5.28 -10.00 -15.76
C ASP A 29 -5.80 -8.58 -15.42
N PRO A 30 -5.06 -7.77 -14.64
CA PRO A 30 -5.50 -6.43 -14.22
C PRO A 30 -5.99 -5.54 -15.36
N VAL A 31 -5.43 -5.63 -16.58
CA VAL A 31 -5.93 -4.88 -17.76
C VAL A 31 -7.26 -5.38 -18.31
N GLN A 32 -7.74 -6.55 -17.88
CA GLN A 32 -9.02 -7.14 -18.26
C GLN A 32 -10.08 -7.07 -17.15
N ARG A 33 -9.76 -6.44 -16.01
CA ARG A 33 -10.68 -6.32 -14.89
C ARG A 33 -11.90 -5.48 -15.26
N THR A 34 -13.05 -5.97 -14.82
CA THR A 34 -14.37 -5.36 -14.89
C THR A 34 -14.83 -4.99 -13.48
N GLU A 35 -15.97 -4.31 -13.32
CA GLU A 35 -16.49 -3.96 -11.99
C GLU A 35 -16.72 -5.17 -11.08
N GLU A 36 -16.96 -6.36 -11.64
CA GLU A 36 -17.10 -7.62 -10.88
C GLU A 36 -15.80 -8.11 -10.25
N ASP A 37 -14.65 -7.59 -10.70
CA ASP A 37 -13.32 -7.97 -10.20
C ASP A 37 -12.86 -7.09 -9.01
N PHE A 38 -13.77 -6.29 -8.46
CA PHE A 38 -13.53 -5.38 -7.34
C PHE A 38 -14.54 -5.57 -6.21
N VAL A 39 -14.08 -5.24 -5.00
CA VAL A 39 -14.89 -5.19 -3.79
C VAL A 39 -14.77 -3.80 -3.17
N GLU A 40 -15.88 -3.24 -2.72
CA GLU A 40 -15.90 -2.06 -1.87
C GLU A 40 -15.96 -2.49 -0.40
N PHE A 41 -14.97 -2.06 0.40
CA PHE A 41 -14.86 -2.47 1.80
C PHE A 41 -14.05 -1.47 2.62
N GLY A 42 -14.54 -1.07 3.79
CA GLY A 42 -13.96 0.03 4.55
C GLY A 42 -14.17 1.38 3.88
N MET A 43 -13.82 2.46 4.58
CA MET A 43 -14.00 3.85 4.17
C MET A 43 -12.70 4.63 4.35
N PHE A 44 -12.27 5.38 3.34
CA PHE A 44 -11.07 6.23 3.47
C PHE A 44 -11.28 7.54 2.71
N PRO A 45 -10.47 8.59 2.93
CA PRO A 45 -10.50 9.79 2.09
C PRO A 45 -10.29 9.44 0.60
N GLN A 46 -11.32 9.64 -0.22
CA GLN A 46 -11.28 9.30 -1.66
C GLN A 46 -11.58 10.51 -2.55
N GLU A 47 -12.47 11.40 -2.12
CA GLU A 47 -12.97 12.50 -2.97
C GLU A 47 -12.64 13.86 -2.35
N LEU A 48 -11.93 14.70 -3.10
CA LEU A 48 -11.67 16.10 -2.73
C LEU A 48 -12.96 16.92 -2.83
N VAL A 49 -13.29 17.66 -1.77
CA VAL A 49 -14.43 18.58 -1.77
C VAL A 49 -14.09 19.83 -2.59
N SER A 50 -14.52 19.84 -3.86
CA SER A 50 -14.31 20.95 -4.78
C SER A 50 -15.34 22.08 -4.63
N ASP A 51 -16.57 21.75 -4.22
CA ASP A 51 -17.67 22.70 -4.02
C ASP A 51 -17.30 23.77 -2.96
N SER A 52 -17.31 25.03 -3.36
CA SER A 52 -16.89 26.14 -2.51
C SER A 52 -17.89 26.42 -1.38
N ALA A 53 -19.19 26.26 -1.62
CA ALA A 53 -20.23 26.49 -0.62
C ALA A 53 -20.16 25.44 0.49
N LEU A 54 -19.91 24.17 0.14
CA LEU A 54 -19.70 23.10 1.10
C LEU A 54 -18.42 23.32 1.90
N ARG A 55 -17.31 23.70 1.26
CA ARG A 55 -16.06 24.04 1.98
C ARG A 55 -16.26 25.13 3.02
N THR A 56 -17.02 26.18 2.72
CA THR A 56 -17.36 27.23 3.70
C THR A 56 -18.12 26.66 4.89
N LYS A 57 -19.13 25.82 4.65
CA LYS A 57 -19.91 25.17 5.72
C LYS A 57 -19.04 24.25 6.58
N LEU A 58 -18.22 23.41 5.97
CA LEU A 58 -17.31 22.49 6.68
C LEU A 58 -16.28 23.28 7.50
N THR A 59 -15.73 24.36 6.97
CA THR A 59 -14.79 25.23 7.70
C THR A 59 -15.46 25.83 8.94
N ALA A 60 -16.67 26.36 8.80
CA ALA A 60 -17.43 26.90 9.93
C ALA A 60 -17.81 25.82 10.95
N TYR A 61 -18.16 24.61 10.50
CA TYR A 61 -18.45 23.50 11.41
C TYR A 61 -17.21 23.09 12.21
N VAL A 62 -16.04 22.97 11.56
CA VAL A 62 -14.80 22.56 12.24
C VAL A 62 -14.42 23.52 13.36
N THR A 63 -14.67 24.83 13.25
CA THR A 63 -14.35 25.77 14.35
C THR A 63 -15.10 25.47 15.65
N THR A 64 -16.24 24.77 15.57
CA THR A 64 -17.04 24.35 16.73
C THR A 64 -16.49 23.10 17.43
N LEU A 65 -15.56 22.36 16.79
CA LEU A 65 -14.98 21.14 17.33
C LEU A 65 -13.83 21.45 18.29
N ALA A 66 -13.66 20.62 19.33
CA ALA A 66 -12.64 20.83 20.35
C ALA A 66 -11.19 20.72 19.82
N ASN A 67 -10.97 19.93 18.77
CA ASN A 67 -9.68 19.67 18.13
C ASN A 67 -9.53 20.40 16.78
N ASN A 68 -10.15 21.57 16.65
CA ASN A 68 -10.19 22.36 15.42
C ASN A 68 -8.81 22.85 14.90
N ALA A 69 -7.77 22.77 15.72
CA ALA A 69 -6.39 23.14 15.38
C ALA A 69 -5.55 21.99 14.81
N ALA A 70 -6.06 20.75 14.80
CA ALA A 70 -5.29 19.60 14.33
C ALA A 70 -5.11 19.62 12.80
N ASP A 71 -3.89 19.41 12.33
CA ASP A 71 -3.58 19.36 10.88
C ASP A 71 -4.23 18.16 10.18
N TYR A 72 -4.64 17.14 10.94
CA TYR A 72 -5.46 16.02 10.48
C TYR A 72 -6.67 15.89 11.39
N LEU A 73 -7.88 15.89 10.81
CA LEU A 73 -9.13 15.85 11.57
C LEU A 73 -10.22 15.08 10.82
N THR A 74 -10.72 14.01 11.43
CA THR A 74 -11.91 13.26 10.98
C THR A 74 -13.16 13.79 11.70
N PHE A 75 -14.26 13.99 10.98
CA PHE A 75 -15.53 14.44 11.57
C PHE A 75 -16.74 14.07 10.70
N THR A 76 -17.93 14.06 11.28
CA THR A 76 -19.19 13.83 10.54
C THR A 76 -19.95 15.14 10.40
N TYR A 77 -20.37 15.47 9.18
CA TYR A 77 -21.23 16.63 8.89
C TYR A 77 -22.40 16.17 8.02
N GLU A 78 -23.63 16.44 8.47
CA GLU A 78 -24.88 16.06 7.78
C GLU A 78 -24.91 14.58 7.37
N GLY A 79 -24.46 13.69 8.26
CA GLY A 79 -24.44 12.23 8.03
C GLY A 79 -23.34 11.73 7.10
N THR A 80 -22.44 12.60 6.61
CA THR A 80 -21.29 12.22 5.80
C THR A 80 -19.99 12.39 6.60
N ASN A 81 -19.10 11.40 6.52
CA ASN A 81 -17.79 11.46 7.13
C ASN A 81 -16.81 12.21 6.23
N TYR A 82 -16.07 13.14 6.82
CA TYR A 82 -15.05 13.93 6.16
C TYR A 82 -13.74 13.86 6.91
N VAL A 83 -12.66 14.10 6.17
CA VAL A 83 -11.33 14.37 6.72
C VAL A 83 -10.89 15.74 6.25
N ARG A 84 -10.37 16.55 7.18
CA ARG A 84 -9.62 17.77 6.87
C ARG A 84 -8.14 17.49 7.04
N ILE A 85 -7.34 17.88 6.05
CA ILE A 85 -5.88 17.89 6.16
C ILE A 85 -5.29 19.24 5.80
N LYS A 86 -4.14 19.58 6.38
CA LYS A 86 -3.25 20.62 5.85
C LYS A 86 -2.42 20.04 4.70
N GLY A 87 -2.56 20.61 3.50
CA GLY A 87 -1.80 20.19 2.33
C GLY A 87 -0.31 20.50 2.46
N VAL A 88 0.54 19.66 1.85
CA VAL A 88 1.99 19.88 1.76
C VAL A 88 2.29 20.63 0.46
N ASP A 89 2.83 21.85 0.57
CA ASP A 89 3.27 22.62 -0.60
C ASP A 89 4.63 22.08 -1.10
N GLN A 90 4.64 21.55 -2.33
CA GLN A 90 5.85 21.09 -3.01
C GLN A 90 6.12 21.88 -4.32
N GLY A 91 5.52 23.06 -4.45
CA GLY A 91 5.66 23.93 -5.62
C GLY A 91 4.60 23.71 -6.72
N GLU A 92 4.73 24.45 -7.81
CA GLU A 92 3.70 24.59 -8.86
C GLU A 92 3.43 23.33 -9.69
N THR A 93 4.29 22.32 -9.60
CA THR A 93 4.15 21.06 -10.34
C THR A 93 3.35 20.00 -9.58
N TYR A 94 3.08 20.18 -8.29
CA TYR A 94 2.30 19.23 -7.48
C TYR A 94 0.82 19.61 -7.48
N LYS A 95 -0.01 18.75 -8.08
CA LYS A 95 -1.41 19.04 -8.38
C LYS A 95 -2.32 17.87 -8.03
N PHE A 96 -3.54 18.22 -7.65
CA PHE A 96 -4.65 17.28 -7.65
C PHE A 96 -4.97 16.77 -9.06
N SER A 97 -5.78 15.72 -9.13
CA SER A 97 -6.26 15.16 -10.40
C SER A 97 -7.09 16.16 -11.20
N SER A 98 -7.65 17.18 -10.55
CA SER A 98 -8.32 18.33 -11.18
C SER A 98 -7.37 19.29 -11.90
N GLY A 99 -6.06 19.20 -11.66
CA GLY A 99 -5.05 20.15 -12.11
C GLY A 99 -4.83 21.35 -11.17
N GLU A 100 -5.60 21.46 -10.07
CA GLU A 100 -5.37 22.46 -9.03
C GLU A 100 -4.05 22.19 -8.31
N VAL A 101 -3.23 23.25 -8.14
CA VAL A 101 -1.95 23.18 -7.41
C VAL A 101 -2.22 23.02 -5.91
N ILE A 102 -1.50 22.09 -5.29
CA ILE A 102 -1.57 21.83 -3.86
C ILE A 102 -0.74 22.88 -3.12
N LYS A 103 -1.36 23.54 -2.14
CA LYS A 103 -0.74 24.59 -1.31
C LYS A 103 -0.82 24.26 0.16
N GLU A 104 -0.08 24.99 0.99
CA GLU A 104 -0.14 24.86 2.44
C GLU A 104 -1.43 25.49 3.01
N GLN A 105 -2.56 24.79 2.82
CA GLN A 105 -3.88 25.20 3.30
C GLN A 105 -4.72 23.97 3.65
N TYR A 106 -5.89 24.20 4.26
CA TYR A 106 -6.80 23.11 4.60
C TYR A 106 -7.63 22.65 3.40
N TYR A 107 -7.60 21.34 3.16
CA TYR A 107 -8.45 20.65 2.20
C TYR A 107 -9.38 19.69 2.92
N PHE A 108 -10.57 19.48 2.36
CA PHE A 108 -11.55 18.54 2.87
C PHE A 108 -11.72 17.40 1.89
N PHE A 109 -11.79 16.19 2.41
CA PHE A 109 -12.03 14.97 1.65
C PHE A 109 -13.24 14.26 2.21
N LYS A 110 -14.13 13.82 1.33
CA LYS A 110 -15.21 12.90 1.71
C LYS A 110 -14.63 11.50 1.87
N MET A 111 -15.00 10.84 2.96
CA MET A 111 -14.72 9.43 3.13
C MET A 111 -15.72 8.63 2.30
N LEU A 112 -15.21 7.77 1.42
CA LEU A 112 -15.99 6.87 0.57
C LEU A 112 -15.43 5.45 0.67
N PRO A 113 -16.18 4.43 0.21
CA PRO A 113 -15.69 3.07 0.26
C PRO A 113 -14.35 2.92 -0.45
N ILE A 114 -13.44 2.13 0.13
CA ILE A 114 -12.19 1.80 -0.53
C ILE A 114 -12.51 0.74 -1.59
N ARG A 115 -12.11 1.01 -2.84
CA ARG A 115 -12.17 0.02 -3.93
C ARG A 115 -10.93 -0.88 -3.86
N TRP A 116 -11.16 -2.18 -3.83
CA TRP A 116 -10.12 -3.21 -3.78
C TRP A 116 -10.22 -4.12 -4.98
N ALA A 117 -9.11 -4.39 -5.64
CA ALA A 117 -9.02 -5.39 -6.68
C ALA A 117 -8.81 -6.79 -6.09
N ILE A 118 -9.53 -7.78 -6.62
CA ILE A 118 -9.39 -9.17 -6.20
C ILE A 118 -8.09 -9.75 -6.77
N LEU A 119 -7.16 -10.13 -5.89
CA LEU A 119 -5.94 -10.84 -6.25
C LEU A 119 -6.13 -12.35 -6.21
N ALA A 120 -6.95 -12.88 -5.32
CA ALA A 120 -7.28 -14.29 -5.26
C ALA A 120 -8.57 -14.50 -4.49
N GLU A 121 -9.28 -15.60 -4.75
CA GLU A 121 -10.49 -15.95 -4.02
C GLU A 121 -10.66 -17.46 -3.84
N THR A 122 -11.36 -17.82 -2.76
CA THR A 122 -11.93 -19.17 -2.56
C THR A 122 -13.41 -19.07 -2.24
N ASP A 123 -14.03 -20.19 -1.89
CA ASP A 123 -15.41 -20.20 -1.43
C ASP A 123 -15.62 -19.43 -0.12
N THR A 124 -14.57 -19.18 0.67
CA THR A 124 -14.70 -18.59 2.02
C THR A 124 -13.97 -17.27 2.21
N GLU A 125 -13.02 -16.90 1.35
CA GLU A 125 -12.22 -15.69 1.53
C GLU A 125 -11.84 -14.99 0.22
N TYR A 126 -11.54 -13.69 0.34
CA TYR A 126 -10.88 -12.88 -0.68
C TYR A 126 -9.50 -12.42 -0.21
N LEU A 127 -8.54 -12.40 -1.13
CA LEU A 127 -7.31 -11.61 -1.04
C LEU A 127 -7.47 -10.37 -1.91
N LEU A 128 -7.34 -9.20 -1.29
CA LEU A 128 -7.70 -7.92 -1.88
C LEU A 128 -6.52 -6.95 -1.84
N LEU A 129 -6.26 -6.25 -2.93
CA LEU A 129 -5.25 -5.18 -3.05
C LEU A 129 -5.96 -3.86 -3.32
N SER A 130 -5.58 -2.77 -2.63
CA SER A 130 -6.20 -1.48 -2.91
C SER A 130 -5.98 -1.09 -4.38
N ASP A 131 -7.05 -0.64 -5.03
CA ASP A 131 -7.02 -0.26 -6.44
C ASP A 131 -6.09 0.95 -6.65
N ARG A 132 -6.17 1.91 -5.72
CA ARG A 132 -5.38 3.14 -5.72
C ARG A 132 -4.38 3.19 -4.57
N LEU A 133 -3.42 4.10 -4.69
CA LEU A 133 -2.46 4.43 -3.64
C LEU A 133 -3.12 5.38 -2.64
N LEU A 134 -3.38 4.88 -1.43
CA LEU A 134 -4.36 5.50 -0.52
C LEU A 134 -3.80 6.68 0.28
N ASP A 135 -2.56 6.57 0.76
CA ASP A 135 -1.89 7.56 1.61
C ASP A 135 -0.38 7.49 1.43
N VAL A 136 0.34 8.48 1.95
CA VAL A 136 1.80 8.53 2.06
C VAL A 136 2.21 8.20 3.47
N GLN A 137 3.08 7.21 3.61
CA GLN A 137 3.68 6.85 4.88
C GLN A 137 5.17 6.59 4.66
N ARG A 138 6.00 7.00 5.62
CA ARG A 138 7.39 6.58 5.66
C ARG A 138 7.43 5.11 6.06
N TYR A 139 8.40 4.36 5.55
CA TYR A 139 8.61 2.97 5.98
C TYR A 139 9.07 2.93 7.44
N VAL A 140 10.02 3.80 7.80
CA VAL A 140 10.40 4.13 9.19
C VAL A 140 10.58 5.63 9.36
N SER A 141 10.39 6.12 10.57
CA SER A 141 10.71 7.49 10.97
C SER A 141 12.20 7.80 10.85
N THR A 142 12.52 9.08 10.63
CA THR A 142 13.91 9.57 10.45
C THR A 142 14.80 9.31 11.67
N GLU A 143 14.22 9.31 12.88
CA GLU A 143 14.92 9.03 14.14
C GLU A 143 15.50 7.61 14.19
N PHE A 144 14.92 6.66 13.46
CA PHE A 144 15.36 5.27 13.43
C PHE A 144 16.56 5.02 12.48
N ILE A 145 16.85 5.96 11.57
CA ILE A 145 17.86 5.78 10.50
C ILE A 145 19.27 6.19 10.94
N GLU A 146 19.43 6.94 12.04
CA GLU A 146 20.73 7.45 12.49
C GLU A 146 21.79 6.35 12.71
N GLU A 147 21.38 5.08 12.86
CA GLU A 147 22.29 3.95 13.05
C GLU A 147 22.59 3.12 11.78
N ASN A 148 21.99 3.42 10.62
CA ASN A 148 22.15 2.68 9.35
C ASN A 148 22.16 1.15 9.52
N THR A 149 21.17 0.62 10.23
CA THR A 149 21.08 -0.81 10.53
C THR A 149 20.15 -1.52 9.55
N ALA A 150 20.41 -2.80 9.28
CA ALA A 150 19.50 -3.66 8.53
C ALA A 150 18.08 -3.74 9.13
N ALA A 151 17.91 -3.36 10.41
CA ALA A 151 16.62 -3.28 11.06
C ALA A 151 15.71 -2.19 10.49
N ALA A 152 16.25 -1.16 9.82
CA ALA A 152 15.46 -0.05 9.27
C ALA A 152 14.56 -0.48 8.09
N SER A 153 14.88 -1.56 7.40
CA SER A 153 14.08 -2.12 6.31
C SER A 153 13.26 -3.35 6.73
N ALA A 154 13.38 -3.80 7.99
CA ALA A 154 12.63 -4.93 8.50
C ALA A 154 11.14 -4.59 8.66
N TRP A 155 10.28 -5.38 8.00
CA TRP A 155 8.82 -5.19 8.05
C TRP A 155 8.26 -5.24 9.48
N GLU A 156 8.73 -6.19 10.29
CA GLU A 156 8.28 -6.43 11.66
C GLU A 156 8.26 -5.18 12.53
N THR A 157 9.34 -4.41 12.48
CA THR A 157 9.59 -3.23 13.32
C THR A 157 9.23 -1.92 12.64
N SER A 158 8.84 -1.96 11.36
CA SER A 158 8.55 -0.78 10.55
C SER A 158 7.38 0.04 11.09
N ASP A 159 7.45 1.36 10.90
CA ASP A 159 6.39 2.28 11.33
C ASP A 159 5.17 2.18 10.40
N ILE A 160 5.40 1.90 9.11
CA ILE A 160 4.33 1.64 8.16
C ILE A 160 3.47 0.43 8.56
N ARG A 161 4.07 -0.65 9.09
CA ARG A 161 3.32 -1.82 9.59
C ARG A 161 2.47 -1.45 10.81
N LYS A 162 3.04 -0.67 11.74
CA LYS A 162 2.33 -0.18 12.94
C LYS A 162 1.13 0.69 12.55
N TYR A 163 1.33 1.61 11.60
CA TYR A 163 0.25 2.44 11.05
C TYR A 163 -0.84 1.56 10.41
N LEU A 164 -0.46 0.65 9.50
CA LEU A 164 -1.40 -0.20 8.77
C LEU A 164 -2.23 -1.11 9.69
N ASN A 165 -1.64 -1.66 10.77
CA ASN A 165 -2.34 -2.54 11.72
C ASN A 165 -2.92 -1.81 12.94
N GLY A 166 -2.81 -0.48 13.00
CA GLY A 166 -3.31 0.36 14.09
C GLY A 166 -4.24 1.44 13.56
N GLU A 167 -3.70 2.64 13.36
CA GLU A 167 -4.46 3.82 12.96
C GLU A 167 -5.25 3.62 11.67
N PHE A 168 -4.64 2.99 10.65
CA PHE A 168 -5.32 2.70 9.40
C PHE A 168 -6.53 1.81 9.62
N ILE A 169 -6.41 0.70 10.38
CA ILE A 169 -7.56 -0.17 10.66
C ILE A 169 -8.66 0.57 11.42
N ALA A 170 -8.29 1.31 12.46
CA ALA A 170 -9.22 2.04 13.30
C ALA A 170 -9.97 3.13 12.53
N THR A 171 -9.33 3.73 11.53
CA THR A 171 -9.92 4.77 10.67
C THR A 171 -10.72 4.19 9.53
N ALA A 172 -10.20 3.13 8.88
CA ALA A 172 -10.70 2.63 7.62
C ALA A 172 -11.84 1.63 7.76
N PHE A 173 -11.96 0.91 8.87
CA PHE A 173 -12.93 -0.18 9.00
C PHE A 173 -13.80 -0.01 10.23
N SER A 174 -15.12 -0.16 10.06
CA SER A 174 -16.07 -0.22 11.18
C SER A 174 -15.79 -1.43 12.09
N ALA A 175 -16.40 -1.48 13.26
CA ALA A 175 -16.26 -2.64 14.16
C ALA A 175 -16.71 -3.95 13.48
N GLU A 176 -17.79 -3.90 12.70
CA GLU A 176 -18.31 -5.03 11.92
C GLU A 176 -17.35 -5.43 10.79
N GLU A 177 -16.76 -4.48 10.10
CA GLU A 177 -15.76 -4.74 9.06
C GLU A 177 -14.46 -5.30 9.65
N GLN A 178 -14.01 -4.76 10.78
CA GLN A 178 -12.82 -5.26 11.49
C GLN A 178 -12.96 -6.73 11.94
N ALA A 179 -14.20 -7.19 12.18
CA ALA A 179 -14.49 -8.59 12.48
C ALA A 179 -14.37 -9.50 11.25
N ARG A 180 -14.50 -8.95 10.03
CA ARG A 180 -14.30 -9.67 8.77
C ARG A 180 -12.83 -9.70 8.31
N LEU A 181 -11.99 -8.79 8.80
CA LEU A 181 -10.55 -8.79 8.54
C LEU A 181 -9.88 -10.02 9.16
N MET A 182 -9.24 -10.82 8.31
CA MET A 182 -8.53 -12.03 8.71
C MET A 182 -7.08 -11.71 9.07
N THR A 183 -6.60 -12.32 10.15
CA THR A 183 -5.17 -12.28 10.50
C THR A 183 -4.40 -13.22 9.57
N THR A 184 -3.41 -12.68 8.86
CA THR A 184 -2.57 -13.40 7.90
C THR A 184 -1.17 -13.59 8.46
N GLN A 185 -0.63 -14.79 8.34
CA GLN A 185 0.78 -15.03 8.60
C GLN A 185 1.62 -14.49 7.44
N VAL A 186 2.37 -13.42 7.68
CA VAL A 186 3.18 -12.74 6.66
C VAL A 186 4.64 -13.16 6.85
N VAL A 187 5.13 -14.04 5.97
CA VAL A 187 6.51 -14.55 5.98
C VAL A 187 7.46 -13.48 5.48
N ASN A 188 8.51 -13.10 6.22
CA ASN A 188 9.46 -12.04 5.84
C ASN A 188 10.91 -12.55 5.76
N ASP A 189 11.12 -13.59 4.95
CA ASP A 189 12.42 -14.22 4.73
C ASP A 189 12.88 -14.13 3.26
N GLN A 190 13.91 -14.88 2.89
CA GLN A 190 14.51 -14.88 1.55
C GLN A 190 13.54 -15.32 0.44
N THR A 191 12.37 -15.88 0.78
CA THR A 191 11.30 -16.18 -0.17
C THR A 191 10.44 -14.95 -0.53
N THR A 192 10.86 -13.75 -0.12
CA THR A 192 10.11 -12.51 -0.35
C THR A 192 10.89 -11.47 -1.12
N THR A 193 12.17 -11.70 -1.38
CA THR A 193 13.04 -10.73 -2.06
C THR A 193 14.17 -11.43 -2.80
N SER A 194 14.61 -10.83 -3.92
CA SER A 194 15.82 -11.26 -4.63
C SER A 194 17.11 -10.87 -3.91
N HIS A 195 17.03 -10.08 -2.83
CA HIS A 195 18.17 -9.66 -2.05
C HIS A 195 18.49 -10.70 -0.95
N HIS A 196 19.74 -11.19 -0.92
CA HIS A 196 20.23 -12.14 0.09
C HIS A 196 20.47 -11.46 1.44
N ILE A 197 19.40 -10.96 2.04
CA ILE A 197 19.40 -10.29 3.34
C ILE A 197 19.10 -11.28 4.47
N GLU A 198 19.45 -10.90 5.70
CA GLU A 198 19.15 -11.68 6.89
C GLU A 198 17.64 -11.79 7.12
N LYS A 199 17.17 -13.00 7.40
CA LYS A 199 15.77 -13.29 7.68
C LYS A 199 15.23 -12.38 8.78
N THR A 200 14.08 -11.74 8.52
CA THR A 200 13.30 -11.03 9.54
C THR A 200 12.14 -11.90 10.03
N ALA A 201 11.53 -11.58 11.17
CA ALA A 201 10.50 -12.45 11.74
C ALA A 201 9.22 -12.48 10.88
N THR A 202 8.60 -13.65 10.82
CA THR A 202 7.24 -13.80 10.32
C THR A 202 6.28 -13.07 11.26
N THR A 203 5.36 -12.29 10.71
CA THR A 203 4.37 -11.49 11.46
C THR A 203 2.96 -12.03 11.30
N ASN A 204 2.04 -11.55 12.14
CA ASN A 204 0.61 -11.79 12.04
C ASN A 204 -0.08 -10.46 11.82
N ASP A 205 -0.56 -10.21 10.60
CA ASP A 205 -1.03 -8.90 10.16
C ASP A 205 -2.45 -9.01 9.59
N LYS A 206 -3.31 -8.03 9.88
CA LYS A 206 -4.63 -7.88 9.23
C LYS A 206 -4.54 -7.07 7.94
N VAL A 207 -3.61 -6.11 7.91
CA VAL A 207 -3.29 -5.29 6.74
C VAL A 207 -1.79 -5.36 6.51
N PHE A 208 -1.37 -5.65 5.29
CA PHE A 208 0.04 -5.78 4.92
C PHE A 208 0.31 -5.22 3.52
N LEU A 209 1.55 -5.26 3.07
CA LEU A 209 1.96 -4.89 1.71
C LEU A 209 2.42 -6.13 0.94
N LEU A 210 2.28 -6.12 -0.38
CA LEU A 210 2.88 -7.18 -1.20
C LEU A 210 4.41 -7.16 -1.05
N SER A 211 5.01 -8.34 -1.10
CA SER A 211 6.47 -8.49 -1.27
C SER A 211 6.86 -8.33 -2.73
N GLU A 212 8.16 -8.19 -2.97
CA GLU A 212 8.77 -8.27 -4.29
C GLU A 212 8.36 -9.54 -5.06
N PHE A 213 8.31 -10.69 -4.39
CA PHE A 213 7.93 -11.95 -5.04
C PHE A 213 6.43 -12.09 -5.26
N ASP A 214 5.60 -11.51 -4.40
CA ASP A 214 4.17 -11.38 -4.67
C ASP A 214 3.94 -10.54 -5.95
N LEU A 215 4.76 -9.53 -6.19
CA LEU A 215 4.69 -8.63 -7.35
C LEU A 215 5.22 -9.24 -8.65
N ILE A 216 5.85 -10.41 -8.63
CA ILE A 216 6.16 -11.20 -9.84
C ILE A 216 5.37 -12.49 -9.93
N ASN A 217 4.33 -12.61 -9.11
CA ASN A 217 3.43 -13.75 -9.16
C ASN A 217 2.41 -13.58 -10.30
N ASN A 218 2.56 -14.41 -11.34
CA ASN A 218 1.61 -14.45 -12.44
C ASN A 218 0.21 -14.91 -12.00
N ASP A 219 0.11 -15.66 -10.90
CA ASP A 219 -1.18 -16.05 -10.33
C ASP A 219 -1.91 -14.85 -9.69
N TYR A 220 -1.27 -13.70 -9.52
CA TYR A 220 -1.92 -12.42 -9.15
C TYR A 220 -2.11 -11.48 -10.36
N GLY A 221 -1.78 -11.97 -11.56
CA GLY A 221 -1.84 -11.21 -12.81
C GLY A 221 -0.65 -10.29 -13.06
N PHE A 222 0.45 -10.43 -12.30
CA PHE A 222 1.66 -9.64 -12.51
C PHE A 222 2.68 -10.35 -13.42
N GLY A 223 3.45 -9.57 -14.17
CA GLY A 223 4.53 -10.08 -14.98
C GLY A 223 5.66 -10.69 -14.13
N THR A 224 6.27 -11.76 -14.61
CA THR A 224 7.26 -12.54 -13.85
C THR A 224 8.66 -11.91 -13.77
N VAL A 225 8.86 -10.75 -14.39
CA VAL A 225 10.15 -10.03 -14.41
C VAL A 225 10.02 -8.74 -13.61
N ALA A 226 10.79 -8.66 -12.53
CA ALA A 226 10.61 -7.63 -11.52
C ALA A 226 11.19 -6.25 -11.91
N HIS A 227 12.36 -6.20 -12.55
CA HIS A 227 13.00 -4.96 -13.05
C HIS A 227 12.46 -4.48 -14.41
N LYS A 228 11.22 -4.85 -14.74
CA LYS A 228 10.57 -4.48 -16.01
C LYS A 228 9.31 -3.71 -15.69
N ALA A 229 9.08 -2.65 -16.46
CA ALA A 229 7.81 -1.94 -16.45
C ALA A 229 6.66 -2.92 -16.69
N ASP A 230 5.63 -2.80 -15.87
CA ASP A 230 4.46 -3.66 -15.89
C ASP A 230 3.25 -2.85 -15.46
N ILE A 231 2.37 -2.58 -16.42
CA ILE A 231 1.18 -1.77 -16.20
C ILE A 231 0.26 -2.37 -15.14
N ASN A 232 0.31 -3.69 -14.93
CA ASN A 232 -0.49 -4.38 -13.92
C ASN A 232 0.00 -4.06 -12.49
N ARG A 233 1.28 -3.72 -12.33
CA ARG A 233 1.85 -3.24 -11.07
C ARG A 233 1.69 -1.74 -10.87
N THR A 234 1.39 -0.96 -11.91
CA THR A 234 1.11 0.47 -11.77
C THR A 234 -0.13 0.72 -10.92
N ALA A 235 -0.14 1.82 -10.17
CA ALA A 235 -1.27 2.26 -9.37
C ALA A 235 -1.34 3.78 -9.31
N LEU A 236 -2.55 4.33 -9.42
CA LEU A 236 -2.78 5.77 -9.39
C LEU A 236 -2.85 6.29 -7.96
N THR A 237 -2.24 7.43 -7.72
CA THR A 237 -2.37 8.20 -6.48
C THR A 237 -3.79 8.72 -6.28
N THR A 238 -4.29 8.69 -5.04
CA THR A 238 -5.47 9.48 -4.66
C THR A 238 -5.07 10.95 -4.47
N ASP A 239 -6.04 11.86 -4.60
CA ASP A 239 -5.80 13.28 -4.31
C ASP A 239 -5.43 13.51 -2.84
N PHE A 240 -5.95 12.66 -1.95
CA PHE A 240 -5.56 12.66 -0.54
C PHE A 240 -4.07 12.34 -0.36
N ALA A 241 -3.57 11.28 -1.00
CA ALA A 241 -2.15 10.94 -0.97
C ALA A 241 -1.29 12.07 -1.56
N ARG A 242 -1.72 12.70 -2.66
CA ARG A 242 -1.00 13.85 -3.26
C ARG A 242 -0.94 15.04 -2.30
N ALA A 243 -2.04 15.40 -1.64
CA ALA A 243 -2.04 16.46 -0.63
C ALA A 243 -1.12 16.17 0.57
N ARG A 244 -0.85 14.89 0.83
CA ARG A 244 0.09 14.41 1.86
C ARG A 244 1.54 14.32 1.37
N GLY A 245 1.79 14.62 0.10
CA GLY A 245 3.12 14.69 -0.50
C GLY A 245 3.51 13.52 -1.41
N ALA A 246 2.53 12.73 -1.89
CA ALA A 246 2.79 11.59 -2.76
C ALA A 246 3.42 12.04 -4.08
N TYR A 247 4.51 11.38 -4.47
CA TYR A 247 4.97 11.49 -5.84
C TYR A 247 3.93 10.92 -6.80
N TYR A 248 3.74 11.64 -7.91
CA TYR A 248 3.01 11.13 -9.05
C TYR A 248 3.73 11.53 -10.35
N SER A 249 3.66 10.66 -11.35
CA SER A 249 4.26 10.87 -12.66
C SER A 249 3.34 11.69 -13.57
N ASP A 250 3.92 12.52 -14.42
CA ASP A 250 3.27 13.20 -15.54
C ASP A 250 3.66 12.58 -16.90
N ALA A 251 4.42 11.49 -16.88
CA ALA A 251 4.86 10.79 -18.08
C ALA A 251 3.67 10.21 -18.85
N GLU A 252 3.70 10.33 -20.18
CA GLU A 252 2.70 9.75 -21.07
C GLU A 252 2.58 8.23 -20.81
N GLY A 253 1.34 7.76 -20.63
CA GLY A 253 1.04 6.37 -20.27
C GLY A 253 1.07 6.06 -18.77
N TYR A 254 1.59 6.96 -17.92
CA TYR A 254 1.69 6.77 -16.46
C TYR A 254 1.20 7.97 -15.64
N VAL A 255 0.42 8.86 -16.26
CA VAL A 255 -0.07 10.09 -15.62
C VAL A 255 -0.84 9.75 -14.33
N GLY A 256 -0.37 10.29 -13.21
CA GLY A 256 -0.94 10.10 -11.88
C GLY A 256 -0.45 8.86 -11.13
N ALA A 257 0.34 7.99 -11.76
CA ALA A 257 0.94 6.83 -11.11
C ALA A 257 2.02 7.26 -10.12
N GLY A 258 2.07 6.61 -8.96
CA GLY A 258 3.02 6.94 -7.90
C GLY A 258 3.91 5.78 -7.50
N TYR A 259 4.85 6.05 -6.60
CA TYR A 259 5.63 5.03 -5.94
C TYR A 259 4.83 4.39 -4.81
N TYR A 260 5.04 3.09 -4.56
CA TYR A 260 4.51 2.48 -3.35
C TYR A 260 5.42 1.43 -2.76
N TRP A 261 5.40 1.37 -1.43
CA TRP A 261 6.22 0.46 -0.65
C TRP A 261 5.83 -1.00 -0.88
N THR A 262 6.83 -1.87 -0.86
CA THR A 262 6.67 -3.30 -0.61
C THR A 262 7.04 -3.57 0.85
N ARG A 263 6.71 -4.75 1.38
CA ARG A 263 7.26 -5.22 2.67
C ARG A 263 8.66 -5.82 2.56
N SER A 264 9.22 -5.87 1.35
CA SER A 264 10.52 -6.46 1.10
C SER A 264 11.63 -5.45 1.36
N PRO A 265 12.65 -5.80 2.14
CA PRO A 265 13.85 -4.97 2.27
C PRO A 265 14.64 -4.93 0.97
N ASN A 266 15.61 -4.02 0.90
CA ASN A 266 16.52 -3.89 -0.24
C ASN A 266 17.96 -4.28 0.16
N ILE A 267 18.92 -4.21 -0.79
CA ILE A 267 20.33 -4.60 -0.55
C ILE A 267 21.02 -3.70 0.50
N TYR A 268 20.54 -2.47 0.66
CA TYR A 268 21.04 -1.53 1.66
C TYR A 268 20.13 -1.58 2.89
N GLY A 269 20.72 -1.70 4.08
CA GLY A 269 19.97 -1.93 5.32
C GLY A 269 18.90 -0.87 5.65
N ASN A 270 19.13 0.38 5.23
CA ASN A 270 18.22 1.51 5.36
C ASN A 270 17.34 1.78 4.13
N TYR A 271 17.20 0.80 3.23
CA TYR A 271 16.35 0.88 2.05
C TYR A 271 15.33 -0.25 2.04
N ALA A 272 14.09 0.07 1.71
CA ALA A 272 13.06 -0.90 1.40
C ALA A 272 12.83 -0.94 -0.12
N SER A 273 12.35 -2.07 -0.62
CA SER A 273 11.99 -2.22 -2.02
C SER A 273 10.68 -1.48 -2.30
N VAL A 274 10.65 -0.76 -3.40
CA VAL A 274 9.55 0.08 -3.84
C VAL A 274 9.16 -0.27 -5.27
N VAL A 275 7.87 -0.14 -5.59
CA VAL A 275 7.40 -0.17 -6.98
C VAL A 275 7.44 1.24 -7.56
N ASP A 276 8.07 1.37 -8.72
CA ASP A 276 8.19 2.59 -9.52
C ASP A 276 6.83 2.96 -10.14
N TYR A 277 6.64 4.22 -10.58
CA TYR A 277 5.39 4.68 -11.21
C TYR A 277 5.04 3.87 -12.48
N ASN A 278 6.05 3.32 -13.17
CA ASN A 278 5.89 2.46 -14.34
C ASN A 278 5.66 0.97 -14.00
N GLY A 279 5.55 0.64 -12.71
CA GLY A 279 5.30 -0.70 -12.22
C GLY A 279 6.53 -1.58 -12.04
N SER A 280 7.76 -1.12 -12.27
CA SER A 280 8.96 -1.92 -11.97
C SER A 280 9.19 -2.07 -10.45
N ALA A 281 9.40 -3.29 -9.96
CA ALA A 281 9.21 -3.68 -8.54
C ALA A 281 10.47 -3.80 -7.67
N ILE A 282 11.69 -3.66 -8.23
CA ILE A 282 12.95 -3.80 -7.47
C ILE A 282 13.79 -2.53 -7.65
N TYR A 283 13.27 -1.44 -7.10
CA TYR A 283 14.11 -0.30 -6.80
C TYR A 283 14.21 -0.16 -5.28
N GLY A 284 15.38 0.24 -4.79
CA GLY A 284 15.54 0.60 -3.39
C GLY A 284 15.20 2.06 -3.18
N MET A 285 14.41 2.36 -2.15
CA MET A 285 14.20 3.72 -1.67
C MET A 285 14.52 3.79 -0.18
N GLN A 286 15.12 4.90 0.27
CA GLN A 286 15.46 5.11 1.69
C GLN A 286 14.19 5.00 2.53
N CYS A 287 14.26 4.27 3.65
CA CYS A 287 13.07 3.94 4.43
C CYS A 287 12.33 5.18 5.03
N ASP A 288 12.98 6.34 5.13
CA ASP A 288 12.38 7.61 5.58
C ASP A 288 11.86 8.49 4.43
N ALA A 289 11.87 7.99 3.19
CA ALA A 289 11.34 8.73 2.07
C ALA A 289 9.84 9.04 2.28
N SER A 290 9.47 10.30 2.09
CA SER A 290 8.15 10.83 2.43
C SER A 290 7.25 11.08 1.23
N HIS A 291 7.49 10.37 0.13
CA HIS A 291 6.77 10.55 -1.13
C HIS A 291 6.33 9.22 -1.76
N ALA A 292 6.63 8.09 -1.13
CA ALA A 292 6.10 6.79 -1.50
C ALA A 292 4.82 6.49 -0.73
N CYS A 293 3.86 5.89 -1.42
CA CYS A 293 2.54 5.61 -0.91
C CYS A 293 2.41 4.21 -0.33
N ILE A 294 1.27 3.99 0.31
CA ILE A 294 0.77 2.66 0.68
C ILE A 294 -0.17 2.12 -0.40
N ARG A 295 -0.03 0.82 -0.69
CA ARG A 295 -0.98 0.03 -1.47
C ARG A 295 -1.38 -1.21 -0.66
N PRO A 296 -2.25 -1.05 0.35
CA PRO A 296 -2.51 -2.10 1.32
C PRO A 296 -3.15 -3.34 0.68
N VAL A 297 -2.92 -4.46 1.35
CA VAL A 297 -3.50 -5.77 1.08
C VAL A 297 -4.26 -6.23 2.32
N ILE A 298 -5.45 -6.78 2.10
CA ILE A 298 -6.27 -7.38 3.16
C ILE A 298 -6.76 -8.76 2.75
N ARG A 299 -6.99 -9.61 3.75
CA ARG A 299 -7.80 -10.82 3.59
C ARG A 299 -9.11 -10.64 4.34
N ILE A 300 -10.22 -10.95 3.69
CA ILE A 300 -11.55 -10.88 4.30
C ILE A 300 -12.32 -12.18 4.11
N ALA A 301 -13.14 -12.52 5.10
CA ALA A 301 -14.14 -13.58 4.98
C ALA A 301 -15.30 -13.13 4.06
N LYS A 302 -15.78 -14.07 3.23
CA LYS A 302 -16.98 -13.90 2.40
C LYS A 302 -18.25 -13.86 3.25
#